data_AF-A0AAU0KMY9-F1
#
_entry.id   AF-A0AAU0KMY9-F1
#
_cell.length_a   1.000
_cell.length_b   1.000
_cell.length_c   1.000
_cell.angle_alpha   90.00
_cell.angle_beta   90.00
_cell.angle_gamma   90.00
#
_symmetry.space_group_name_H-M   'P 1'
#
loop_
_entity.id
_entity.type
_entity.pdbx_description
1 polymer ?
#
loop_
_entity_poly.entity_id
_entity_poly.type
_entity_poly.pdbx_seq_one_letter_code
_entity_poly.pdbx_strand_id
1 'polypeptide(L)' 'MEEPDPDKLKGPGGLTLRQIHEQVKLSTARDQLDRTLNNSTETVGRWQRFVRYFRKKRLIKS' A
#
# COMPACT_ATOMS: atom_id res chain seq x y z
N MET A 1 -26.97 -21.92 -4.09
CA MET A 1 -25.86 -21.09 -3.57
C MET A 1 -26.30 -19.65 -3.79
N GLU A 2 -26.79 -18.98 -2.75
CA GLU A 2 -27.13 -17.56 -2.85
C GLU A 2 -25.83 -16.76 -2.91
N GLU A 3 -25.61 -16.05 -4.02
CA GLU A 3 -24.58 -15.01 -4.08
C GLU A 3 -24.92 -13.98 -2.99
N PRO A 4 -24.00 -13.74 -2.03
CA PRO A 4 -24.29 -12.82 -0.94
C PRO A 4 -24.43 -11.42 -1.53
N ASP A 5 -25.67 -10.93 -1.56
CA ASP A 5 -26.04 -9.63 -2.09
C ASP A 5 -25.18 -8.52 -1.44
N PRO A 6 -24.28 -7.88 -2.21
CA PRO A 6 -23.30 -6.94 -1.68
C PRO A 6 -23.95 -5.65 -1.14
N ASP A 7 -25.22 -5.41 -1.46
CA ASP A 7 -26.00 -4.29 -0.94
C ASP A 7 -26.62 -4.60 0.44
N LYS A 8 -26.66 -5.88 0.86
CA LYS A 8 -27.04 -6.31 2.22
C LYS A 8 -25.83 -6.40 3.17
N LEU A 9 -24.61 -6.45 2.65
CA LEU A 9 -23.38 -6.47 3.43
C LEU A 9 -22.98 -5.04 3.82
N LYS A 10 -23.50 -4.60 4.97
CA LYS A 10 -23.17 -3.31 5.59
C LYS A 10 -21.90 -3.44 6.44
N GLY A 11 -20.89 -2.64 6.12
CA GLY A 11 -19.69 -2.47 6.93
C GLY A 11 -19.90 -1.52 8.11
N PRO A 12 -18.89 -1.35 8.99
CA PRO A 12 -18.95 -0.40 10.10
C PRO A 12 -19.28 1.01 9.58
N GLY A 13 -20.28 1.67 10.16
CA GLY A 13 -20.75 2.99 9.74
C GLY A 13 -21.88 2.99 8.69
N GLY A 14 -22.42 1.84 8.29
CA GLY A 14 -23.57 1.75 7.37
C GLY A 14 -23.22 1.87 5.89
N LEU A 15 -21.93 1.89 5.55
CA LEU A 15 -21.44 1.87 4.17
C LEU A 15 -21.56 0.47 3.58
N THR A 16 -21.96 0.37 2.31
CA THR A 16 -21.99 -0.91 1.59
C THR A 16 -20.58 -1.36 1.24
N LEU A 17 -20.36 -2.67 1.19
CA LEU A 17 -19.07 -3.23 0.79
C LEU A 17 -18.62 -2.70 -0.59
N ARG A 18 -19.59 -2.45 -1.49
CA ARG A 18 -19.37 -1.80 -2.79
C ARG A 18 -18.77 -0.40 -2.65
N GLN A 19 -19.33 0.46 -1.82
CA GLN A 19 -18.82 1.81 -1.60
C GLN A 19 -17.41 1.79 -1.01
N ILE A 20 -17.17 0.90 -0.03
CA ILE A 20 -15.83 0.73 0.56
C ILE A 20 -14.84 0.26 -0.51
N HIS A 21 -15.23 -0.72 -1.33
CA HIS A 21 -14.38 -1.21 -2.41
C HIS A 21 -14.06 -0.11 -3.44
N GLU A 22 -15.02 0.72 -3.82
CA GLU A 22 -14.79 1.84 -4.74
C GLU A 22 -13.89 2.92 -4.12
N GLN A 23 -14.13 3.29 -2.87
CA GLN A 23 -13.27 4.25 -2.16
C GLN A 23 -11.83 3.74 -2.03
N VAL A 24 -11.66 2.47 -1.66
CA VAL A 24 -10.35 1.82 -1.58
C VAL A 24 -9.71 1.76 -2.96
N LYS A 25 -10.43 1.35 -4.01
CA LYS A 25 -9.92 1.30 -5.39
C LYS A 25 -9.43 2.67 -5.86
N LEU A 26 -10.19 3.73 -5.59
CA LEU A 26 -9.79 5.11 -5.92
C LEU A 26 -8.58 5.57 -5.11
N SER A 27 -8.51 5.21 -3.82
CA SER A 27 -7.36 5.55 -2.97
C SER A 27 -6.10 4.82 -3.40
N THR A 28 -6.18 3.51 -3.68
CA THR A 28 -5.06 2.70 -4.16
C THR A 28 -4.60 3.14 -5.54
N ALA A 29 -5.50 3.47 -6.46
CA ALA A 29 -5.12 3.98 -7.78
C ALA A 29 -4.36 5.30 -7.69
N ARG A 30 -4.77 6.21 -6.79
CA ARG A 30 -4.03 7.46 -6.52
C ARG A 30 -2.65 7.19 -5.91
N ASP A 31 -2.57 6.34 -4.89
CA ASP A 31 -1.31 5.97 -4.25
C ASP A 31 -0.35 5.30 -5.23
N GLN A 32 -0.86 4.45 -6.12
CA GLN A 32 -0.06 3.79 -7.15
C GLN A 32 0.47 4.80 -8.19
N LEU A 33 -0.33 5.78 -8.62
CA LEU A 33 0.10 6.85 -9.51
C LEU A 33 1.18 7.74 -8.87
N ASP A 34 0.99 8.09 -7.59
CA ASP A 34 1.96 8.87 -6.84
C ASP A 34 3.26 8.07 -6.65
N ARG A 35 3.14 6.77 -6.40
CA ARG A 35 4.28 5.86 -6.27
C ARG A 35 5.00 5.64 -7.59
N THR A 36 4.32 5.52 -8.73
CA THR A 36 4.99 5.38 -10.05
C THR A 36 5.70 6.67 -10.44
N LEU A 37 5.12 7.82 -10.14
CA LEU A 37 5.78 9.12 -10.32
C LEU A 37 7.00 9.26 -9.40
N ASN A 38 6.89 8.95 -8.11
CA ASN A 38 8.00 9.02 -7.16
C ASN A 38 9.09 7.96 -7.41
N ASN A 39 8.73 6.78 -7.91
CA ASN A 39 9.69 5.73 -8.28
C ASN A 39 10.53 6.10 -9.51
N SER A 40 10.08 7.04 -10.36
CA SER A 40 10.92 7.55 -11.45
C SER A 40 12.08 8.41 -10.95
N THR A 41 11.98 8.90 -9.73
CA THR A 41 13.07 9.51 -8.96
C THR A 41 13.53 8.53 -7.89
N GLU A 42 14.21 7.43 -8.28
CA GLU A 42 14.88 6.52 -7.33
C GLU A 42 15.99 7.24 -6.55
N THR A 43 15.59 8.13 -5.64
CA THR A 43 16.41 8.57 -4.54
C THR A 43 16.41 7.40 -3.57
N VAL A 44 17.41 6.53 -3.68
CA VAL A 44 17.67 5.39 -2.77
C VAL A 44 17.18 5.75 -1.37
N GLY A 45 16.04 5.18 -0.97
CA GLY A 45 15.27 5.67 0.15
C GLY A 45 16.12 5.69 1.41
N ARG A 46 15.87 6.66 2.32
CA ARG A 46 16.61 6.79 3.58
C ARG A 46 16.70 5.45 4.33
N TRP A 47 15.64 4.64 4.27
CA TRP A 47 15.58 3.27 4.78
C TRP A 47 16.53 2.28 4.09
N GLN A 48 16.63 2.28 2.77
CA GLN A 48 17.60 1.45 2.06
C GLN A 48 19.05 1.83 2.45
N ARG A 49 19.32 3.11 2.70
CA ARG A 49 20.64 3.56 3.22
C ARG A 49 20.92 3.02 4.61
N PHE A 50 19.93 3.02 5.51
CA PHE A 50 20.06 2.41 6.85
C PHE A 50 20.33 0.91 6.77
N VAL A 51 19.56 0.17 5.96
CA VAL A 51 19.77 -1.27 5.77
C VAL A 51 21.15 -1.56 5.19
N ARG A 52 21.61 -0.78 4.20
CA ARG A 52 22.98 -0.87 3.65
C ARG A 52 24.05 -0.60 4.71
N TYR A 53 23.88 0.42 5.56
CA TYR A 53 24.82 0.76 6.63
C TYR A 53 24.97 -0.39 7.63
N PHE A 54 23.87 -0.96 8.12
CA PHE A 54 23.93 -2.11 9.03
C PHE A 54 24.56 -3.34 8.39
N ARG A 55 24.23 -3.64 7.12
CA ARG A 55 24.83 -4.77 6.40
C ARG A 55 26.34 -4.58 6.22
N LYS A 56 26.78 -3.38 5.85
CA LYS A 56 28.21 -3.05 5.72
C LYS A 56 28.94 -3.13 7.06
N LYS A 57 28.33 -2.61 8.14
CA LYS A 57 28.89 -2.68 9.50
C LYS A 57 28.98 -4.10 10.04
N ARG A 58 28.06 -4.99 9.65
CA ARG A 58 28.08 -6.41 10.01
C ARG A 58 29.21 -7.17 9.29
N LEU A 59 29.54 -6.79 8.05
CA LEU A 59 30.63 -7.39 7.28
C LEU A 59 32.04 -6.99 7.76
N ILE A 60 32.18 -5.82 8.37
CA ILE A 60 33.47 -5.32 8.90
C ILE A 60 33.82 -5.95 10.27
N LYS A 61 32.84 -6.57 10.93
CA LYS A 61 32.98 -7.20 12.25
C LYS A 61 33.17 -8.73 12.19
N SER A 62 33.37 -9.30 11.00
CA SER A 62 33.64 -10.73 10.78
C SER A 62 35.06 -10.97 10.33
#